data_AF-A0A1Y1ZZN6-F1
#
_entry.id   AF-A0A1Y1ZZN6-F1
#
_cell.length_a   1.000
_cell.length_b   1.000
_cell.length_c   1.000
_cell.angle_alpha   90.00
_cell.angle_beta   90.00
_cell.angle_gamma   90.00
#
_symmetry.space_group_name_H-M   'P 1'
#
loop_
_entity.id
_entity.type
_entity.pdbx_description
1 polymer ?
#
loop_
_entity_poly.entity_id
_entity_poly.type
_entity_poly.pdbx_seq_one_letter_code
_entity_poly.pdbx_strand_id
1 'polypeptide(L)'
;MTLDAGDHPLRGGTITVDGITFIVPKNTLVTLPASLVAWPELFNGGVPIMPGTQTYQATVQGNHADNKNIAGLIFLSQNFVRALQGFITEIQPNGHFKVAGPFLPAGELECVINDPLGIYGPKYTENPLWSVDPSNPSIHASTGFPMCIPRSANDELCPAKNRPLDGAGNPINRFTFGAPDAISAQDPDPMVMAPLVVGDHITFSGSMIGNLFEVNALTANVGFYTAPGTLPAYITVEGANFGVRFPRANAELAETRAVAFTTDPTTPMQWFAEERHPCTGEINERHLQTVQPLTNAPRGRATFRFGAGDPGDSIRNFGFRMTNGNITTKNNLTAGLFIQPIADFIFPEATVFGVDLPPLAFETFNFLANGYGPYVPGNPLATPPATPVIVSQLFPWPGLGDGPLAPVCEPPTPTSTTDSPTPTPTTPPPDVVTVISAVLLKNRNGSFTVEIRATSDHPNAKLSVSVAAKVRPLNNAPMQKDTDGTYFTRVLMKGVPTLVTVTSDLGGQDVRIPA
;
A
#
# COMPACT_ATOMS: atom_id res chain seq x y z
N MET A 1 -22.09 -7.14 13.84
CA MET A 1 -21.29 -5.92 14.09
C MET A 1 -22.23 -4.74 14.26
N THR A 2 -21.91 -3.81 15.15
CA THR A 2 -22.65 -2.55 15.34
C THR A 2 -21.68 -1.37 15.34
N LEU A 3 -22.22 -0.17 15.12
CA LEU A 3 -21.49 1.09 15.17
C LEU A 3 -22.13 1.98 16.24
N ASP A 4 -21.31 2.60 17.08
CA ASP A 4 -21.81 3.56 18.08
C ASP A 4 -22.38 4.82 17.42
N ALA A 5 -23.40 5.40 18.06
CA ALA A 5 -24.07 6.61 17.59
C ALA A 5 -23.11 7.82 17.54
N GLY A 6 -23.37 8.75 16.62
CA GLY A 6 -22.59 9.99 16.43
C GLY A 6 -22.05 10.14 15.01
N ASP A 7 -21.13 11.10 14.81
CA ASP A 7 -20.53 11.46 13.52
C ASP A 7 -18.99 11.43 13.50
N HIS A 8 -18.33 11.31 14.66
CA HIS A 8 -16.86 11.19 14.76
C HIS A 8 -16.30 10.01 13.91
N PRO A 9 -15.21 10.19 13.14
CA PRO A 9 -14.72 9.17 12.19
C PRO A 9 -13.98 7.97 12.83
N LEU A 10 -13.85 7.93 14.15
CA LEU A 10 -13.09 6.91 14.90
C LEU A 10 -13.94 6.24 15.99
N ARG A 11 -15.28 6.32 15.87
CA ARG A 11 -16.20 5.70 16.84
C ARG A 11 -16.01 4.19 16.92
N GLY A 12 -16.24 3.67 18.11
CA GLY A 12 -16.27 2.24 18.38
C GLY A 12 -17.60 1.59 18.01
N GLY A 13 -17.85 0.44 18.60
CA GLY A 13 -19.07 -0.32 18.42
C GLY A 13 -18.97 -1.66 19.11
N THR A 14 -19.62 -2.67 18.52
CA THR A 14 -19.49 -4.05 19.00
C THR A 14 -19.32 -5.04 17.86
N ILE A 15 -18.62 -6.13 18.13
CA ILE A 15 -18.52 -7.29 17.26
C ILE A 15 -18.87 -8.53 18.06
N THR A 16 -19.68 -9.41 17.49
CA THR A 16 -19.98 -10.72 18.07
C THR A 16 -19.33 -11.77 17.19
N VAL A 17 -18.44 -12.56 17.78
CA VAL A 17 -17.75 -13.69 17.14
C VAL A 17 -18.07 -14.93 17.96
N ASP A 18 -18.63 -15.95 17.31
CA ASP A 18 -19.01 -17.23 17.95
C ASP A 18 -19.85 -17.08 19.23
N GLY A 19 -20.74 -16.09 19.26
CA GLY A 19 -21.63 -15.81 20.40
C GLY A 19 -21.00 -14.94 21.51
N ILE A 20 -19.71 -14.61 21.41
CA ILE A 20 -19.04 -13.71 22.35
C ILE A 20 -19.08 -12.29 21.79
N THR A 21 -19.71 -11.38 22.52
CA THR A 21 -19.73 -9.95 22.17
C THR A 21 -18.54 -9.24 22.78
N PHE A 22 -17.77 -8.58 21.92
CA PHE A 22 -16.67 -7.67 22.27
C PHE A 22 -17.10 -6.23 22.02
N ILE A 23 -16.72 -5.36 22.95
CA ILE A 23 -16.66 -3.92 22.72
C ILE A 23 -15.50 -3.67 21.76
N VAL A 24 -15.78 -2.92 20.70
CA VAL A 24 -14.77 -2.35 19.82
C VAL A 24 -14.49 -0.94 20.30
N PRO A 25 -13.31 -0.65 20.87
CA PRO A 25 -13.00 0.69 21.37
C PRO A 25 -13.04 1.76 20.28
N LYS A 26 -13.28 3.02 20.70
CA LYS A 26 -12.91 4.21 19.91
C LYS A 26 -11.42 4.12 19.55
N ASN A 27 -11.06 4.65 18.38
CA ASN A 27 -9.71 4.64 17.81
C ASN A 27 -9.22 3.26 17.35
N THR A 28 -10.09 2.24 17.34
CA THR A 28 -9.74 0.95 16.75
C THR A 28 -9.55 1.07 15.24
N LEU A 29 -8.36 0.69 14.78
CA LEU A 29 -8.08 0.45 13.38
C LEU A 29 -8.10 -1.07 13.13
N VAL A 30 -8.97 -1.53 12.23
CA VAL A 30 -9.16 -2.93 11.86
C VAL A 30 -8.22 -3.29 10.72
N THR A 31 -7.48 -4.38 10.87
CA THR A 31 -6.60 -4.89 9.81
C THR A 31 -7.42 -5.71 8.81
N LEU A 32 -7.44 -5.26 7.57
CA LEU A 32 -8.00 -5.96 6.41
C LEU A 32 -6.85 -6.65 5.65
N PRO A 33 -7.12 -7.52 4.65
CA PRO A 33 -6.05 -8.24 3.96
C PRO A 33 -4.97 -7.36 3.32
N ALA A 34 -5.32 -6.16 2.83
CA ALA A 34 -4.40 -5.26 2.13
C ALA A 34 -4.57 -3.79 2.55
N SER A 35 -5.35 -3.51 3.60
CA SER A 35 -5.65 -2.15 4.05
C SER A 35 -5.88 -2.11 5.55
N LEU A 36 -5.88 -0.89 6.09
CA LEU A 36 -6.14 -0.61 7.49
C LEU A 36 -7.26 0.41 7.56
N VAL A 37 -8.36 0.09 8.25
CA VAL A 37 -9.55 0.95 8.27
C VAL A 37 -9.96 1.30 9.69
N ALA A 38 -10.51 2.50 9.88
CA ALA A 38 -11.24 2.80 11.11
C ALA A 38 -12.55 1.99 11.16
N TRP A 39 -12.97 1.59 12.36
CA TRP A 39 -14.22 0.83 12.54
C TRP A 39 -15.44 1.40 11.78
N PRO A 40 -15.68 2.74 11.76
CA PRO A 40 -16.82 3.30 11.03
C PRO A 40 -16.77 3.14 9.51
N GLU A 41 -15.60 2.96 8.90
CA GLU A 41 -15.48 2.77 7.45
C GLU A 41 -16.15 1.47 6.98
N LEU A 42 -16.33 0.50 7.89
CA LEU A 42 -17.01 -0.76 7.60
C LEU A 42 -18.55 -0.62 7.57
N PHE A 43 -19.10 0.59 7.67
CA PHE A 43 -20.54 0.84 7.75
C PHE A 43 -21.00 1.96 6.80
N ASN A 44 -22.26 1.86 6.36
CA ASN A 44 -23.00 2.94 5.73
C ASN A 44 -24.30 3.18 6.51
N GLY A 45 -24.45 4.35 7.13
CA GLY A 45 -25.61 4.67 7.97
C GLY A 45 -25.81 3.72 9.16
N GLY A 46 -24.72 3.13 9.68
CA GLY A 46 -24.76 2.13 10.76
C GLY A 46 -25.00 0.69 10.31
N VAL A 47 -25.18 0.45 9.01
CA VAL A 47 -25.31 -0.89 8.43
C VAL A 47 -23.94 -1.36 7.92
N PRO A 48 -23.44 -2.55 8.31
CA PRO A 48 -22.18 -3.09 7.78
C PRO A 48 -22.20 -3.21 6.26
N ILE A 49 -21.11 -2.83 5.59
CA ILE A 49 -20.96 -2.88 4.12
C ILE A 49 -20.02 -3.99 3.66
N MET A 50 -20.18 -5.19 4.23
CA MET A 50 -19.39 -6.35 3.83
C MET A 50 -19.76 -6.77 2.39
N PRO A 51 -18.78 -6.92 1.48
CA PRO A 51 -19.05 -7.33 0.12
C PRO A 51 -19.77 -8.68 0.03
N GLY A 52 -20.77 -8.74 -0.85
CA GLY A 52 -21.49 -9.98 -1.14
C GLY A 52 -22.38 -10.44 0.01
N THR A 53 -22.70 -11.73 0.02
CA THR A 53 -23.62 -12.37 0.98
C THR A 53 -22.94 -13.47 1.80
N GLN A 54 -21.62 -13.57 1.67
CA GLN A 54 -20.81 -14.62 2.26
C GLN A 54 -20.54 -14.31 3.74
N THR A 55 -20.25 -15.36 4.52
CA THR A 55 -19.79 -15.20 5.90
C THR A 55 -18.36 -14.66 5.92
N TYR A 56 -18.12 -13.71 6.81
CA TYR A 56 -16.79 -13.18 7.09
C TYR A 56 -16.22 -13.79 8.37
N GLN A 57 -14.90 -13.92 8.39
CA GLN A 57 -14.14 -14.34 9.55
C GLN A 57 -13.55 -13.11 10.23
N ALA A 58 -13.63 -13.08 11.56
CA ALA A 58 -12.96 -12.08 12.37
C ALA A 58 -12.07 -12.78 13.40
N THR A 59 -10.83 -12.32 13.52
CA THR A 59 -9.95 -12.69 14.64
C THR A 59 -9.92 -11.52 15.58
N VAL A 60 -10.44 -11.71 16.80
CA VAL A 60 -10.46 -10.69 17.85
C VAL A 60 -9.52 -11.12 18.96
N GLN A 61 -8.47 -10.33 19.19
CA GLN A 61 -7.61 -10.46 20.35
C GLN A 61 -8.02 -9.37 21.34
N GLY A 62 -8.48 -9.77 22.53
CA GLY A 62 -9.01 -8.87 23.54
C GLY A 62 -8.95 -9.49 24.92
N ASN A 63 -9.13 -8.65 25.95
CA ASN A 63 -9.20 -9.10 27.33
C ASN A 63 -10.60 -8.93 27.90
N HIS A 64 -10.85 -9.61 29.00
CA HIS A 64 -12.00 -9.37 29.86
C HIS A 64 -11.61 -8.37 30.96
N ALA A 65 -12.18 -7.16 30.91
CA ALA A 65 -11.91 -6.08 31.85
C ALA A 65 -13.22 -5.39 32.25
N ASP A 66 -13.40 -5.08 33.53
CA ASP A 66 -14.63 -4.44 34.06
C ASP A 66 -15.93 -5.19 33.63
N ASN A 67 -15.92 -6.52 33.75
CA ASN A 67 -17.01 -7.41 33.31
C ASN A 67 -17.41 -7.28 31.82
N LYS A 68 -16.52 -6.76 30.97
CA LYS A 68 -16.73 -6.58 29.53
C LYS A 68 -15.60 -7.23 28.76
N ASN A 69 -15.91 -7.82 27.60
CA ASN A 69 -14.87 -8.23 26.66
C ASN A 69 -14.53 -7.03 25.79
N ILE A 70 -13.26 -6.62 25.77
CA ILE A 70 -12.81 -5.43 25.05
C ILE A 70 -11.72 -5.85 24.06
N ALA A 71 -11.94 -5.54 22.78
CA ALA A 71 -10.99 -5.85 21.72
C ALA A 71 -9.77 -4.91 21.77
N GLY A 72 -8.56 -5.46 21.57
CA GLY A 72 -7.35 -4.68 21.31
C GLY A 72 -6.92 -4.75 19.84
N LEU A 73 -7.02 -5.94 19.23
CA LEU A 73 -6.73 -6.15 17.82
C LEU A 73 -7.90 -6.86 17.15
N ILE A 74 -8.23 -6.41 15.94
CA ILE A 74 -9.28 -7.00 15.10
C ILE A 74 -8.72 -7.18 13.69
N PHE A 75 -8.75 -8.41 13.22
CA PHE A 75 -8.51 -8.77 11.83
C PHE A 75 -9.84 -9.20 11.22
N LEU A 76 -10.11 -8.78 9.99
CA LEU A 76 -11.38 -9.07 9.30
C LEU A 76 -11.12 -9.46 7.84
N SER A 77 -11.63 -10.61 7.42
CA SER A 77 -11.50 -11.11 6.03
C SER A 77 -12.66 -12.03 5.68
N GLN A 78 -12.98 -12.20 4.39
CA GLN A 78 -13.92 -13.25 3.98
C GLN A 78 -13.33 -14.64 4.27
N ASN A 79 -12.00 -14.78 4.15
CA ASN A 79 -11.26 -15.98 4.53
C ASN A 79 -9.77 -15.64 4.73
N PHE A 80 -9.19 -15.98 5.89
CA PHE A 80 -7.79 -15.63 6.19
C PHE A 80 -6.74 -16.43 5.41
N VAL A 81 -7.04 -17.67 5.03
CA VAL A 81 -6.03 -18.62 4.49
C VAL A 81 -6.37 -19.08 3.07
N ARG A 82 -7.40 -18.48 2.45
CA ARG A 82 -7.81 -18.86 1.10
C ARG A 82 -6.81 -18.36 0.06
N ALA A 83 -6.03 -19.29 -0.46
CA ALA A 83 -5.26 -19.14 -1.68
C ALA A 83 -5.83 -20.09 -2.74
N LEU A 84 -6.25 -19.52 -3.88
CA LEU A 84 -6.68 -20.27 -5.05
C LEU A 84 -5.53 -20.34 -6.05
N GLN A 85 -5.50 -21.39 -6.87
CA GLN A 85 -4.45 -21.60 -7.85
C GLN A 85 -5.03 -22.11 -9.17
N GLY A 86 -4.39 -21.75 -10.28
CA GLY A 86 -4.80 -22.20 -11.59
C GLY A 86 -4.08 -21.48 -12.72
N PHE A 87 -4.49 -21.80 -13.95
CA PHE A 87 -3.94 -21.19 -15.16
C PHE A 87 -4.88 -20.14 -15.70
N ILE A 88 -4.35 -18.98 -16.08
CA ILE A 88 -5.14 -17.98 -16.81
C ILE A 88 -5.53 -18.56 -18.18
N THR A 89 -6.82 -18.60 -18.48
CA THR A 89 -7.34 -19.09 -19.78
C THR A 89 -7.82 -17.96 -20.69
N GLU A 90 -8.19 -16.82 -20.11
CA GLU A 90 -8.72 -15.68 -20.84
C GLU A 90 -8.37 -14.38 -20.11
N ILE A 91 -8.02 -13.33 -20.86
CA ILE A 91 -7.90 -11.96 -20.36
C ILE A 91 -8.71 -11.07 -21.30
N GLN A 92 -9.68 -10.34 -20.74
CA GLN A 92 -10.58 -9.48 -21.47
C GLN A 92 -10.12 -8.01 -21.43
N PRO A 93 -10.45 -7.20 -22.45
CA PRO A 93 -10.06 -5.78 -22.48
C PRO A 93 -10.56 -4.91 -21.33
N ASN A 94 -11.63 -5.34 -20.64
CA ASN A 94 -12.18 -4.65 -19.46
C ASN A 94 -11.44 -4.99 -18.16
N GLY A 95 -10.42 -5.86 -18.19
CA GLY A 95 -9.64 -6.27 -17.03
C GLY A 95 -10.16 -7.53 -16.34
N HIS A 96 -11.30 -8.06 -16.76
CA HIS A 96 -11.76 -9.37 -16.31
C HIS A 96 -10.86 -10.47 -16.92
N PHE A 97 -10.64 -11.52 -16.17
CA PHE A 97 -9.86 -12.65 -16.62
C PHE A 97 -10.43 -13.94 -16.04
N LYS A 98 -10.11 -15.06 -16.67
CA LYS A 98 -10.56 -16.36 -16.21
C LYS A 98 -9.39 -17.22 -15.79
N VAL A 99 -9.61 -17.98 -14.72
CA VAL A 99 -8.64 -18.93 -14.21
C VAL A 99 -9.27 -20.31 -14.28
N ALA A 100 -8.61 -21.24 -14.96
CA ALA A 100 -8.98 -22.64 -14.93
C ALA A 100 -8.38 -23.33 -13.71
N GLY A 101 -9.20 -24.15 -13.06
CA GLY A 101 -8.86 -24.91 -11.87
C GLY A 101 -10.05 -25.75 -11.40
N PRO A 102 -9.91 -26.52 -10.32
CA PRO A 102 -11.00 -27.32 -9.75
C PRO A 102 -12.01 -26.43 -8.98
N PHE A 103 -12.53 -25.39 -9.63
CA PHE A 103 -13.49 -24.44 -9.07
C PHE A 103 -14.92 -24.97 -9.16
N LEU A 104 -15.86 -24.34 -8.44
CA LEU A 104 -17.28 -24.66 -8.52
C LEU A 104 -18.07 -23.42 -8.97
N PRO A 105 -18.90 -23.51 -10.03
CA PRO A 105 -19.09 -24.67 -10.91
C PRO A 105 -17.81 -25.04 -11.69
N ALA A 106 -17.67 -26.31 -12.04
CA ALA A 106 -16.45 -26.85 -12.66
C ALA A 106 -16.07 -26.11 -13.94
N GLY A 107 -14.79 -25.72 -14.05
CA GLY A 107 -14.21 -25.16 -15.27
C GLY A 107 -13.34 -23.93 -14.99
N GLU A 108 -13.98 -22.77 -14.93
CA GLU A 108 -13.31 -21.47 -14.92
C GLU A 108 -13.92 -20.56 -13.85
N LEU A 109 -13.06 -19.89 -13.08
CA LEU A 109 -13.47 -18.81 -12.20
C LEU A 109 -13.26 -17.47 -12.91
N GLU A 110 -14.31 -16.65 -12.95
CA GLU A 110 -14.20 -15.27 -13.41
C GLU A 110 -13.61 -14.40 -12.30
N CYS A 111 -12.56 -13.66 -12.65
CA CYS A 111 -11.78 -12.85 -11.73
C CYS A 111 -11.67 -11.41 -12.25
N VAL A 112 -11.51 -10.47 -11.33
CA VAL A 112 -11.09 -9.09 -11.61
C VAL A 112 -10.10 -8.65 -10.54
N ILE A 113 -9.10 -7.85 -10.89
CA ILE A 113 -8.24 -7.22 -9.88
C ILE A 113 -9.06 -6.10 -9.23
N ASN A 114 -9.28 -6.19 -7.91
CA ASN A 114 -9.94 -5.14 -7.16
C ASN A 114 -8.97 -3.97 -6.97
N ASP A 115 -8.88 -3.13 -8.00
CA ASP A 115 -7.93 -2.03 -8.09
C ASP A 115 -8.66 -0.71 -8.39
N PRO A 116 -9.11 0.01 -7.34
CA PRO A 116 -9.89 1.24 -7.50
C PRO A 116 -9.07 2.39 -8.09
N LEU A 117 -7.75 2.35 -7.96
CA LEU A 117 -6.84 3.36 -8.51
C LEU A 117 -6.35 3.01 -9.92
N GLY A 118 -6.44 1.74 -10.32
CA GLY A 118 -6.02 1.25 -11.63
C GLY A 118 -4.50 1.22 -11.78
N ILE A 119 -3.77 0.83 -10.74
CA ILE A 119 -2.31 0.67 -10.68
C ILE A 119 -1.81 -0.60 -11.37
N TYR A 120 -2.53 -1.71 -11.27
CA TYR A 120 -2.21 -3.03 -11.84
C TYR A 120 -3.08 -3.41 -13.03
N GLY A 121 -4.15 -2.66 -13.32
CA GLY A 121 -4.95 -2.88 -14.52
C GLY A 121 -6.06 -1.85 -14.72
N PRO A 122 -7.10 -2.18 -15.51
CA PRO A 122 -8.34 -1.40 -15.57
C PRO A 122 -8.91 -1.16 -14.17
N LYS A 123 -9.51 0.02 -13.97
CA LYS A 123 -10.08 0.40 -12.67
C LYS A 123 -11.29 -0.49 -12.32
N TYR A 124 -11.35 -0.89 -11.07
CA TYR A 124 -12.49 -1.59 -10.48
C TYR A 124 -12.81 -0.99 -9.10
N THR A 125 -14.02 -0.44 -8.91
CA THR A 125 -14.32 0.45 -7.77
C THR A 125 -15.46 -0.04 -6.88
N GLU A 126 -15.99 -1.24 -7.08
CA GLU A 126 -17.18 -1.71 -6.36
C GLU A 126 -16.93 -1.90 -4.86
N ASN A 127 -15.73 -2.39 -4.48
CA ASN A 127 -15.41 -2.76 -3.10
C ASN A 127 -14.03 -2.21 -2.67
N PRO A 128 -13.85 -0.89 -2.58
CA PRO A 128 -12.53 -0.27 -2.48
C PRO A 128 -11.81 -0.53 -1.15
N LEU A 129 -12.50 -0.95 -0.08
CA LEU A 129 -11.87 -1.34 1.18
C LEU A 129 -11.09 -2.66 1.09
N TRP A 130 -11.44 -3.51 0.12
CA TRP A 130 -10.89 -4.86 -0.05
C TRP A 130 -9.98 -4.96 -1.28
N SER A 131 -9.40 -3.82 -1.67
CA SER A 131 -8.58 -3.69 -2.86
C SER A 131 -7.19 -4.28 -2.70
N VAL A 132 -6.45 -4.33 -3.79
CA VAL A 132 -4.98 -4.40 -3.78
C VAL A 132 -4.36 -3.26 -2.99
N ASP A 133 -3.13 -3.46 -2.51
CA ASP A 133 -2.28 -2.38 -2.02
C ASP A 133 -1.73 -1.56 -3.20
N PRO A 134 -2.00 -0.24 -3.27
CA PRO A 134 -1.55 0.60 -4.37
C PRO A 134 -0.08 1.04 -4.26
N SER A 135 0.56 0.85 -3.12
CA SER A 135 1.94 1.29 -2.84
C SER A 135 2.95 0.15 -2.86
N ASN A 136 2.51 -1.08 -2.58
CA ASN A 136 3.34 -2.29 -2.61
C ASN A 136 2.85 -3.27 -3.68
N PRO A 137 3.76 -4.01 -4.36
CA PRO A 137 3.41 -4.90 -5.48
C PRO A 137 2.55 -6.09 -5.02
N SER A 138 1.23 -5.89 -4.94
CA SER A 138 0.24 -6.93 -4.58
C SER A 138 0.00 -7.92 -5.72
N ILE A 139 0.26 -7.48 -6.95
CA ILE A 139 0.18 -8.27 -8.17
C ILE A 139 1.61 -8.38 -8.68
N HIS A 140 2.22 -9.56 -8.53
CA HIS A 140 3.65 -9.71 -8.73
C HIS A 140 4.06 -11.12 -9.20
N ALA A 141 5.27 -11.24 -9.75
CA ALA A 141 5.96 -12.49 -10.01
C ALA A 141 6.44 -13.12 -8.70
N SER A 142 6.78 -14.40 -8.69
CA SER A 142 7.25 -15.11 -7.47
C SER A 142 8.48 -14.47 -6.82
N THR A 143 9.24 -13.68 -7.58
CA THR A 143 10.42 -12.92 -7.13
C THR A 143 10.11 -11.54 -6.56
N GLY A 144 8.86 -11.06 -6.71
CA GLY A 144 8.41 -9.71 -6.32
C GLY A 144 8.35 -8.69 -7.46
N PHE A 145 8.78 -9.03 -8.69
CA PHE A 145 8.66 -8.12 -9.83
C PHE A 145 7.17 -7.82 -10.11
N PRO A 146 6.74 -6.55 -10.26
CA PRO A 146 5.33 -6.23 -10.34
C PRO A 146 4.73 -6.66 -11.70
N MET A 147 3.54 -7.24 -11.63
CA MET A 147 2.78 -7.77 -12.77
C MET A 147 1.48 -6.97 -12.95
N CYS A 148 0.87 -7.05 -14.13
CA CYS A 148 -0.30 -6.25 -14.48
C CYS A 148 -1.23 -6.91 -15.50
N ILE A 149 -2.46 -6.43 -15.61
CA ILE A 149 -3.35 -6.68 -16.74
C ILE A 149 -3.36 -5.42 -17.62
N PRO A 150 -3.06 -5.51 -18.93
CA PRO A 150 -3.04 -4.35 -19.81
C PRO A 150 -4.39 -3.60 -19.84
N ARG A 151 -4.35 -2.28 -19.73
CA ARG A 151 -5.53 -1.40 -19.83
C ARG A 151 -5.96 -1.13 -21.26
N SER A 152 -5.06 -1.40 -22.20
CA SER A 152 -5.27 -1.23 -23.63
C SER A 152 -4.22 -2.05 -24.39
N ALA A 153 -4.40 -2.17 -25.71
CA ALA A 153 -3.43 -2.87 -26.56
C ALA A 153 -2.00 -2.26 -26.50
N ASN A 154 -1.90 -0.95 -26.26
CA ASN A 154 -0.63 -0.21 -26.17
C ASN A 154 -0.49 0.44 -24.79
N ASP A 155 -0.58 -0.36 -23.73
CA ASP A 155 -0.44 0.13 -22.35
C ASP A 155 1.04 0.40 -22.01
N GLU A 156 1.42 1.68 -21.92
CA GLU A 156 2.78 2.11 -21.54
C GLU A 156 3.17 1.70 -20.11
N LEU A 157 2.20 1.46 -19.24
CA LEU A 157 2.39 1.04 -17.86
C LEU A 157 2.29 -0.50 -17.68
N CYS A 158 1.97 -1.22 -18.76
CA CYS A 158 1.90 -2.67 -18.79
C CYS A 158 2.27 -3.21 -20.19
N PRO A 159 3.46 -2.88 -20.72
CA PRO A 159 3.75 -3.08 -22.13
C PRO A 159 4.08 -4.54 -22.44
N ALA A 160 3.62 -5.01 -23.61
CA ALA A 160 3.88 -6.37 -24.07
C ALA A 160 5.38 -6.73 -24.12
N LYS A 161 6.26 -5.75 -24.38
CA LYS A 161 7.72 -5.96 -24.39
C LYS A 161 8.28 -6.43 -23.04
N ASN A 162 7.59 -6.13 -21.94
CA ASN A 162 7.98 -6.61 -20.60
C ASN A 162 7.58 -8.06 -20.34
N ARG A 163 7.00 -8.74 -21.34
CA ARG A 163 6.79 -10.18 -21.36
C ARG A 163 7.57 -10.78 -22.54
N PRO A 164 8.89 -11.04 -22.37
CA PRO A 164 9.71 -11.52 -23.48
C PRO A 164 9.27 -12.91 -23.94
N LEU A 165 9.50 -13.19 -25.22
CA LEU A 165 9.14 -14.45 -25.87
C LEU A 165 10.40 -15.26 -26.20
N ASP A 166 10.27 -16.58 -26.24
CA ASP A 166 11.29 -17.48 -26.77
C ASP A 166 11.33 -17.45 -28.32
N GLY A 167 12.23 -18.22 -28.93
CA GLY A 167 12.34 -18.31 -30.38
C GLY A 167 11.13 -18.93 -31.09
N ALA A 168 10.21 -19.55 -30.35
CA ALA A 168 8.95 -20.10 -30.85
C ALA A 168 7.76 -19.14 -30.60
N GLY A 169 8.00 -17.97 -30.02
CA GLY A 169 6.97 -16.97 -29.73
C GLY A 169 6.21 -17.23 -28.42
N ASN A 170 6.66 -18.13 -27.57
CA ASN A 170 6.02 -18.40 -26.27
C ASN A 170 6.59 -17.50 -25.17
N PRO A 171 5.77 -17.02 -24.22
CA PRO A 171 6.25 -16.27 -23.06
C PRO A 171 7.31 -17.03 -22.24
N ILE A 172 8.42 -16.38 -21.91
CA ILE A 172 9.47 -17.00 -21.09
C ILE A 172 9.13 -16.92 -19.60
N ASN A 173 9.34 -17.98 -18.84
CA ASN A 173 8.99 -18.02 -17.42
C ASN A 173 10.13 -17.58 -16.50
N ARG A 174 11.31 -17.26 -17.06
CA ARG A 174 12.45 -16.73 -16.31
C ARG A 174 13.21 -15.70 -17.13
N PHE A 175 13.41 -14.51 -16.56
CA PHE A 175 14.10 -13.41 -17.23
C PHE A 175 14.85 -12.55 -16.23
N THR A 176 15.93 -11.90 -16.67
CA THR A 176 16.63 -10.87 -15.89
C THR A 176 16.67 -9.59 -16.72
N PHE A 177 16.01 -8.56 -16.24
CA PHE A 177 15.99 -7.25 -16.88
C PHE A 177 17.38 -6.59 -16.78
N GLY A 178 17.76 -5.86 -17.84
CA GLY A 178 18.95 -5.01 -17.82
C GLY A 178 18.76 -3.81 -16.91
N ALA A 179 19.86 -3.15 -16.53
CA ALA A 179 19.79 -1.90 -15.77
C ALA A 179 19.15 -0.79 -16.63
N PRO A 180 18.40 0.18 -16.03
CA PRO A 180 17.68 1.20 -16.80
C PRO A 180 18.54 2.02 -17.77
N ASP A 181 19.82 2.22 -17.45
CA ASP A 181 20.80 2.95 -18.26
C ASP A 181 21.45 2.11 -19.37
N ALA A 182 21.27 0.78 -19.32
CA ALA A 182 21.86 -0.17 -20.25
C ALA A 182 20.88 -0.73 -21.29
N ILE A 183 19.61 -0.34 -21.24
CA ILE A 183 18.55 -0.83 -22.13
C ILE A 183 18.20 0.19 -23.23
N SER A 184 17.83 -0.32 -24.40
CA SER A 184 17.25 0.48 -25.48
C SER A 184 15.73 0.61 -25.35
N ALA A 185 15.10 1.39 -26.24
CA ALA A 185 13.65 1.57 -26.24
C ALA A 185 12.87 0.26 -26.50
N GLN A 186 13.49 -0.68 -27.21
CA GLN A 186 12.89 -1.96 -27.60
C GLN A 186 13.06 -3.03 -26.52
N ASP A 187 14.03 -2.86 -25.62
CA ASP A 187 14.31 -3.84 -24.58
C ASP A 187 13.25 -3.81 -23.47
N PRO A 188 13.02 -4.94 -22.79
CA PRO A 188 12.20 -4.99 -21.57
C PRO A 188 12.72 -4.02 -20.52
N ASP A 189 11.83 -3.22 -19.93
CA ASP A 189 12.17 -2.12 -19.03
C ASP A 189 11.92 -2.51 -17.56
N PRO A 190 12.94 -2.57 -16.68
CA PRO A 190 12.74 -2.93 -15.28
C PRO A 190 11.93 -1.90 -14.49
N MET A 191 11.74 -0.68 -14.99
CA MET A 191 10.96 0.40 -14.34
C MET A 191 9.46 0.33 -14.62
N VAL A 192 9.01 -0.71 -15.33
CA VAL A 192 7.61 -0.90 -15.73
C VAL A 192 7.15 -2.32 -15.41
N MET A 193 5.89 -2.48 -15.04
CA MET A 193 5.29 -3.80 -14.79
C MET A 193 5.32 -4.72 -16.02
N ALA A 194 5.24 -6.02 -15.79
CA ALA A 194 5.13 -7.02 -16.86
C ALA A 194 3.69 -7.56 -16.96
N PRO A 195 3.12 -7.72 -18.17
CA PRO A 195 1.76 -8.20 -18.31
C PRO A 195 1.62 -9.67 -17.93
N LEU A 196 0.57 -10.01 -17.20
CA LEU A 196 0.05 -11.37 -17.12
C LEU A 196 -0.45 -11.80 -18.51
N VAL A 197 -0.27 -13.07 -18.85
CA VAL A 197 -0.70 -13.64 -20.13
C VAL A 197 -1.44 -14.96 -19.93
N VAL A 198 -2.24 -15.34 -20.93
CA VAL A 198 -2.87 -16.66 -20.98
C VAL A 198 -1.80 -17.74 -20.89
N GLY A 199 -2.04 -18.73 -20.03
CA GLY A 199 -1.08 -19.79 -19.69
C GLY A 199 -0.23 -19.53 -18.45
N ASP A 200 -0.27 -18.32 -17.88
CA ASP A 200 0.38 -18.07 -16.58
C ASP A 200 -0.31 -18.87 -15.48
N HIS A 201 0.49 -19.63 -14.72
CA HIS A 201 0.03 -20.24 -13.47
C HIS A 201 0.11 -19.20 -12.36
N ILE A 202 -0.98 -18.97 -11.66
CA ILE A 202 -1.09 -17.98 -10.60
C ILE A 202 -1.56 -18.60 -9.28
N THR A 203 -1.13 -17.99 -8.18
CA THR A 203 -1.75 -18.14 -6.86
C THR A 203 -2.37 -16.80 -6.49
N PHE A 204 -3.61 -16.78 -6.01
CA PHE A 204 -4.32 -15.54 -5.76
C PHE A 204 -5.28 -15.64 -4.57
N SER A 205 -5.51 -14.50 -3.92
CA SER A 205 -6.47 -14.32 -2.84
C SER A 205 -7.39 -13.14 -3.14
N GLY A 206 -8.49 -13.06 -2.41
CA GLY A 206 -9.53 -12.08 -2.70
C GLY A 206 -10.87 -12.44 -2.06
N SER A 207 -11.92 -11.79 -2.55
CA SER A 207 -13.31 -12.01 -2.11
C SER A 207 -14.16 -12.58 -3.24
N MET A 208 -15.00 -13.56 -2.92
CA MET A 208 -16.00 -14.07 -3.86
C MET A 208 -17.29 -13.27 -3.70
N ILE A 209 -17.78 -12.62 -4.75
CA ILE A 209 -18.99 -11.80 -4.79
C ILE A 209 -19.93 -12.33 -5.88
N GLY A 210 -20.93 -13.10 -5.47
CA GLY A 210 -21.73 -13.88 -6.43
C GLY A 210 -20.85 -14.89 -7.15
N ASN A 211 -20.63 -14.70 -8.46
CA ASN A 211 -19.77 -15.53 -9.30
C ASN A 211 -18.44 -14.85 -9.70
N LEU A 212 -18.20 -13.62 -9.23
CA LEU A 212 -16.99 -12.86 -9.53
C LEU A 212 -16.02 -12.96 -8.37
N PHE A 213 -14.76 -13.28 -8.65
CA PHE A 213 -13.69 -13.27 -7.67
C PHE A 213 -12.88 -11.97 -7.78
N GLU A 214 -13.02 -11.13 -6.78
CA GLU A 214 -12.29 -9.87 -6.65
C GLU A 214 -10.93 -10.10 -6.01
N VAL A 215 -9.88 -10.09 -6.83
CA VAL A 215 -8.50 -10.37 -6.46
C VAL A 215 -7.87 -9.17 -5.78
N ASN A 216 -7.30 -9.38 -4.59
CA ASN A 216 -6.56 -8.36 -3.84
C ASN A 216 -5.06 -8.67 -3.71
N ALA A 217 -4.65 -9.90 -3.98
CA ALA A 217 -3.25 -10.28 -4.12
C ALA A 217 -3.12 -11.43 -5.12
N LEU A 218 -2.05 -11.39 -5.92
CA LEU A 218 -1.77 -12.37 -6.96
C LEU A 218 -0.26 -12.55 -7.11
N THR A 219 0.17 -13.80 -7.07
CA THR A 219 1.54 -14.22 -7.37
C THR A 219 1.55 -15.07 -8.64
N ALA A 220 2.21 -14.59 -9.69
CA ALA A 220 2.49 -15.37 -10.89
C ALA A 220 3.71 -16.27 -10.68
N ASN A 221 3.61 -17.52 -11.12
CA ASN A 221 4.70 -18.50 -11.08
C ASN A 221 5.71 -18.25 -12.22
N VAL A 222 6.30 -17.06 -12.21
CA VAL A 222 7.37 -16.63 -13.11
C VAL A 222 8.53 -16.06 -12.30
N GLY A 223 9.76 -16.23 -12.78
CA GLY A 223 10.99 -15.78 -12.13
C GLY A 223 11.60 -14.57 -12.83
N PHE A 224 11.19 -13.37 -12.46
CA PHE A 224 11.68 -12.12 -13.05
C PHE A 224 12.65 -11.41 -12.11
N TYR A 225 13.87 -11.19 -12.56
CA TYR A 225 14.95 -10.58 -11.77
C TYR A 225 15.35 -9.24 -12.37
N THR A 226 15.94 -8.37 -11.56
CA THR A 226 16.50 -7.09 -12.04
C THR A 226 18.03 -7.17 -12.07
N ALA A 227 18.65 -6.19 -12.72
CA ALA A 227 20.10 -6.18 -12.90
C ALA A 227 20.82 -6.11 -11.53
N PRO A 228 21.84 -6.97 -11.29
CA PRO A 228 22.54 -7.04 -10.01
C PRO A 228 23.11 -5.70 -9.53
N GLY A 229 22.88 -5.36 -8.26
CA GLY A 229 23.48 -4.19 -7.60
C GLY A 229 22.90 -2.84 -8.08
N THR A 230 21.87 -2.86 -8.92
CA THR A 230 21.26 -1.65 -9.50
C THR A 230 19.82 -1.45 -9.03
N LEU A 231 19.32 -0.24 -9.23
CA LEU A 231 17.89 0.05 -9.09
C LEU A 231 17.22 0.00 -10.47
N PRO A 232 15.96 -0.48 -10.56
CA PRO A 232 15.11 -0.89 -9.46
C PRO A 232 15.39 -2.34 -9.00
N ALA A 233 15.02 -2.64 -7.75
CA ALA A 233 14.86 -3.98 -7.24
C ALA A 233 13.55 -4.06 -6.45
N TYR A 234 12.77 -5.11 -6.63
CA TYR A 234 11.43 -5.21 -6.03
C TYR A 234 11.45 -6.23 -4.90
N ILE A 235 10.63 -5.98 -3.88
CA ILE A 235 10.50 -6.83 -2.70
C ILE A 235 9.07 -7.36 -2.64
N THR A 236 8.91 -8.62 -2.25
CA THR A 236 7.64 -9.19 -1.80
C THR A 236 7.86 -9.95 -0.50
N VAL A 237 6.81 -10.13 0.30
CA VAL A 237 6.90 -10.78 1.61
C VAL A 237 5.97 -11.98 1.64
N GLU A 238 6.53 -13.15 1.91
CA GLU A 238 5.79 -14.41 2.04
C GLU A 238 5.06 -14.49 3.38
N GLY A 239 5.68 -13.97 4.43
CA GLY A 239 5.08 -13.90 5.76
C GLY A 239 6.00 -13.20 6.76
N ALA A 240 5.39 -12.54 7.73
CA ALA A 240 6.09 -11.89 8.82
C ALA A 240 5.19 -11.88 10.06
N ASN A 241 5.76 -12.30 11.19
CA ASN A 241 5.10 -12.37 12.47
C ASN A 241 5.94 -11.65 13.52
N PHE A 242 5.27 -11.12 14.53
CA PHE A 242 5.91 -10.41 15.63
C PHE A 242 5.61 -11.10 16.96
N GLY A 243 6.66 -11.62 17.59
CA GLY A 243 6.58 -12.17 18.93
C GLY A 243 6.53 -11.05 19.96
N VAL A 244 5.36 -10.86 20.57
CA VAL A 244 5.12 -9.82 21.57
C VAL A 244 6.03 -10.06 22.77
N ARG A 245 6.70 -9.00 23.24
CA ARG A 245 7.57 -9.06 24.42
C ARG A 245 6.81 -8.53 25.62
N PHE A 246 6.48 -9.41 26.56
CA PHE A 246 5.85 -9.04 27.82
C PHE A 246 6.59 -9.72 28.98
N PRO A 247 7.06 -8.96 29.98
CA PRO A 247 7.80 -9.52 31.10
C PRO A 247 6.87 -10.37 31.97
N ARG A 248 7.06 -11.69 31.93
CA ARG A 248 6.43 -12.64 32.87
C ARG A 248 7.47 -13.65 33.36
N ALA A 249 7.45 -13.94 34.66
CA ALA A 249 8.10 -15.15 35.16
C ALA A 249 7.45 -16.37 34.49
N ASN A 250 8.26 -17.27 33.95
CA ASN A 250 7.80 -18.51 33.33
C ASN A 250 6.88 -18.31 32.12
N ALA A 251 7.29 -17.48 31.16
CA ALA A 251 6.67 -17.40 29.84
C ALA A 251 7.66 -17.77 28.73
N GLU A 252 7.17 -18.45 27.70
CA GLU A 252 7.90 -18.71 26.47
C GLU A 252 7.57 -17.58 25.49
N LEU A 253 8.62 -16.90 25.04
CA LEU A 253 8.50 -15.79 24.09
C LEU A 253 8.49 -16.34 22.67
N ALA A 254 7.54 -15.89 21.86
CA ALA A 254 7.48 -16.23 20.45
C ALA A 254 8.64 -15.62 19.66
N GLU A 255 9.06 -16.30 18.59
CA GLU A 255 10.09 -15.81 17.67
C GLU A 255 9.52 -14.69 16.77
N THR A 256 10.19 -13.55 16.70
CA THR A 256 9.95 -12.54 15.65
C THR A 256 10.67 -12.96 14.39
N ARG A 257 9.95 -13.13 13.28
CA ARG A 257 10.46 -13.73 12.05
C ARG A 257 9.79 -13.14 10.82
N ALA A 258 10.53 -13.10 9.72
CA ALA A 258 9.98 -12.82 8.42
C ALA A 258 10.68 -13.59 7.30
N VAL A 259 9.96 -13.77 6.19
CA VAL A 259 10.51 -14.27 4.93
C VAL A 259 10.09 -13.32 3.82
N ALA A 260 11.07 -12.78 3.11
CA ALA A 260 10.87 -11.89 1.96
C ALA A 260 11.66 -12.40 0.75
N PHE A 261 11.30 -11.91 -0.43
CA PHE A 261 11.99 -12.15 -1.68
C PHE A 261 12.36 -10.84 -2.34
N THR A 262 13.45 -10.86 -3.13
CA THR A 262 13.85 -9.74 -3.98
C THR A 262 14.20 -10.17 -5.40
N THR A 263 13.99 -9.25 -6.34
CA THR A 263 14.44 -9.40 -7.73
C THR A 263 15.94 -9.21 -7.90
N ASP A 264 16.65 -8.64 -6.92
CA ASP A 264 18.10 -8.53 -6.89
C ASP A 264 18.69 -9.24 -5.66
N PRO A 265 19.13 -10.51 -5.78
CA PRO A 265 19.71 -11.25 -4.66
C PRO A 265 21.15 -10.83 -4.33
N THR A 266 21.75 -9.92 -5.08
CA THR A 266 23.14 -9.48 -4.84
C THR A 266 23.21 -8.32 -3.85
N THR A 267 22.10 -7.60 -3.64
CA THR A 267 22.02 -6.50 -2.68
C THR A 267 21.40 -6.97 -1.36
N PRO A 268 22.02 -6.68 -0.20
CA PRO A 268 21.43 -6.97 1.10
C PRO A 268 20.05 -6.31 1.30
N MET A 269 19.19 -6.97 2.07
CA MET A 269 17.87 -6.48 2.45
C MET A 269 17.84 -6.20 3.95
N GLN A 270 17.36 -5.01 4.33
CA GLN A 270 17.13 -4.61 5.71
C GLN A 270 15.65 -4.74 6.06
N TRP A 271 15.37 -5.38 7.19
CA TRP A 271 14.07 -5.36 7.88
C TRP A 271 14.09 -4.28 8.98
N PHE A 272 13.02 -3.51 9.09
CA PHE A 272 12.87 -2.45 10.08
C PHE A 272 11.42 -2.32 10.57
N ALA A 273 11.25 -1.79 11.77
CA ALA A 273 9.96 -1.45 12.37
C ALA A 273 9.64 0.04 12.13
N GLU A 274 8.39 0.36 11.80
CA GLU A 274 7.91 1.74 11.69
C GLU A 274 7.34 2.23 13.04
N GLU A 275 8.10 3.08 13.72
CA GLU A 275 7.65 3.74 14.95
C GLU A 275 6.99 5.06 14.60
N ARG A 276 5.67 5.09 14.70
CA ARG A 276 4.88 6.29 14.38
C ARG A 276 4.64 7.14 15.61
N HIS A 277 4.96 8.42 15.52
CA HIS A 277 4.67 9.39 16.57
C HIS A 277 3.15 9.58 16.73
N PRO A 278 2.60 9.45 17.95
CA PRO A 278 1.15 9.38 18.18
C PRO A 278 0.39 10.69 17.90
N CYS A 279 1.08 11.84 17.91
CA CYS A 279 0.46 13.15 17.59
C CYS A 279 0.72 13.62 16.15
N THR A 280 1.97 13.64 15.70
CA THR A 280 2.35 14.17 14.38
C THR A 280 2.22 13.15 13.25
N GLY A 281 2.26 11.86 13.55
CA GLY A 281 2.32 10.80 12.55
C GLY A 281 3.71 10.63 11.90
N GLU A 282 4.72 11.36 12.36
CA GLU A 282 6.11 11.20 11.90
C GLU A 282 6.60 9.76 12.13
N ILE A 283 7.34 9.21 11.19
CA ILE A 283 7.84 7.84 11.24
C ILE A 283 9.33 7.87 11.58
N ASN A 284 9.67 7.26 12.71
CA ASN A 284 11.03 6.84 13.02
C ASN A 284 11.21 5.37 12.70
N GLU A 285 12.38 4.99 12.24
CA GLU A 285 12.65 3.63 11.78
C GLU A 285 13.60 2.94 12.74
N ARG A 286 13.14 1.83 13.31
CA ARG A 286 13.99 1.01 14.17
C ARG A 286 14.54 -0.16 13.36
N HIS A 287 15.86 -0.21 13.25
CA HIS A 287 16.54 -1.31 12.59
C HIS A 287 16.29 -2.63 13.32
N LEU A 288 15.91 -3.67 12.56
CA LEU A 288 15.73 -5.02 13.10
C LEU A 288 16.89 -5.93 12.68
N GLN A 289 17.03 -6.20 11.39
CA GLN A 289 18.07 -7.09 10.88
C GLN A 289 18.38 -6.81 9.42
N THR A 290 19.64 -7.01 9.00
CA THR A 290 20.04 -7.07 7.59
C THR A 290 20.41 -8.49 7.19
N VAL A 291 19.91 -8.96 6.05
CA VAL A 291 20.16 -10.31 5.53
C VAL A 291 20.58 -10.22 4.06
N GLN A 292 21.58 -11.01 3.67
CA GLN A 292 21.89 -11.24 2.26
C GLN A 292 20.90 -12.26 1.69
N PRO A 293 20.14 -11.92 0.64
CA PRO A 293 19.26 -12.89 -0.02
C PRO A 293 20.03 -14.04 -0.68
N LEU A 294 19.39 -15.20 -0.80
CA LEU A 294 19.97 -16.36 -1.47
C LEU A 294 20.20 -16.08 -2.97
N THR A 295 21.41 -16.36 -3.45
CA THR A 295 21.76 -16.30 -4.89
C THR A 295 21.44 -17.62 -5.61
N ASN A 296 21.33 -18.72 -4.87
CA ASN A 296 20.89 -20.04 -5.30
C ASN A 296 19.39 -20.26 -5.05
N ALA A 297 18.84 -21.34 -5.59
CA ALA A 297 17.43 -21.68 -5.40
C ALA A 297 17.09 -21.92 -3.90
N PRO A 298 15.99 -21.36 -3.37
CA PRO A 298 15.10 -20.38 -3.99
C PRO A 298 15.74 -18.97 -4.06
N ARG A 299 16.04 -18.53 -5.29
CA ARG A 299 16.85 -17.31 -5.55
C ARG A 299 16.04 -16.06 -5.23
N GLY A 300 16.64 -15.15 -4.49
CA GLY A 300 16.01 -13.91 -4.01
C GLY A 300 15.48 -14.00 -2.59
N ARG A 301 15.43 -15.20 -1.97
CA ARG A 301 14.86 -15.37 -0.63
C ARG A 301 15.76 -14.78 0.46
N ALA A 302 15.20 -13.94 1.32
CA ALA A 302 15.79 -13.49 2.57
C ALA A 302 14.97 -14.03 3.75
N THR A 303 15.63 -14.70 4.70
CA THR A 303 14.98 -15.22 5.92
C THR A 303 15.53 -14.47 7.12
N PHE A 304 14.66 -13.77 7.82
CA PHE A 304 14.96 -13.00 9.02
C PHE A 304 14.51 -13.77 10.25
N ARG A 305 15.39 -13.93 11.24
CA ARG A 305 15.12 -14.68 12.47
C ARG A 305 15.78 -13.98 13.64
N PHE A 306 14.96 -13.49 14.58
CA PHE A 306 15.46 -12.89 15.81
C PHE A 306 15.87 -13.92 16.87
N GLY A 307 15.35 -15.14 16.80
CA GLY A 307 15.49 -16.11 17.88
C GLY A 307 15.05 -15.50 19.21
N ALA A 308 15.94 -15.55 20.22
CA ALA A 308 15.72 -14.98 21.54
C ALA A 308 16.05 -13.48 21.67
N GLY A 309 16.48 -12.82 20.57
CA GLY A 309 16.74 -11.38 20.57
C GLY A 309 15.49 -10.57 20.90
N ASP A 310 15.68 -9.39 21.49
CA ASP A 310 14.59 -8.46 21.77
C ASP A 310 14.30 -7.59 20.53
N PRO A 311 13.14 -7.76 19.88
CA PRO A 311 12.71 -6.93 18.76
C PRO A 311 12.09 -5.60 19.21
N GLY A 312 12.15 -5.23 20.51
CA GLY A 312 11.55 -4.01 21.06
C GLY A 312 10.02 -4.05 21.10
N ASP A 313 9.41 -2.88 21.38
CA ASP A 313 7.95 -2.73 21.45
C ASP A 313 7.26 -3.11 20.13
N SER A 314 6.02 -3.58 20.25
CA SER A 314 5.20 -3.95 19.11
C SER A 314 4.77 -2.70 18.33
N ILE A 315 5.08 -2.71 17.04
CA ILE A 315 4.68 -1.67 16.08
C ILE A 315 3.48 -2.11 15.25
N ARG A 316 2.86 -1.18 14.51
CA ARG A 316 1.75 -1.51 13.61
C ARG A 316 2.24 -2.06 12.27
N ASN A 317 3.29 -1.43 11.73
CA ASN A 317 3.86 -1.72 10.43
C ASN A 317 5.34 -2.07 10.56
N PHE A 318 5.82 -2.96 9.70
CA PHE A 318 7.24 -3.09 9.42
C PHE A 318 7.49 -2.76 7.95
N GLY A 319 8.77 -2.54 7.62
CA GLY A 319 9.19 -2.44 6.24
C GLY A 319 10.45 -3.25 5.94
N PHE A 320 10.64 -3.52 4.66
CA PHE A 320 11.84 -4.09 4.07
C PHE A 320 12.39 -3.11 3.06
N ARG A 321 13.71 -2.91 3.05
CA ARG A 321 14.37 -2.09 2.03
C ARG A 321 15.63 -2.75 1.50
N MET A 322 15.97 -2.43 0.26
CA MET A 322 17.28 -2.75 -0.31
C MET A 322 18.32 -1.75 0.22
N THR A 323 19.53 -2.21 0.55
CA THR A 323 20.55 -1.33 1.13
C THR A 323 21.16 -0.33 0.14
N ASN A 324 20.94 -0.52 -1.17
CA ASN A 324 21.37 0.40 -2.23
C ASN A 324 20.34 1.51 -2.53
N GLY A 325 19.24 1.58 -1.77
CA GLY A 325 18.23 2.64 -1.87
C GLY A 325 16.91 2.17 -2.50
N ASN A 326 16.09 3.15 -2.86
CA ASN A 326 14.79 2.95 -3.49
C ASN A 326 14.59 3.95 -4.64
N ILE A 327 13.64 3.66 -5.53
CA ILE A 327 13.31 4.53 -6.66
C ILE A 327 11.82 4.42 -6.99
N THR A 328 11.19 5.56 -7.29
CA THR A 328 9.82 5.58 -7.83
C THR A 328 9.83 5.12 -9.29
N THR A 329 9.04 4.09 -9.59
CA THR A 329 8.90 3.52 -10.93
C THR A 329 7.94 4.33 -11.80
N LYS A 330 7.86 4.01 -13.10
CA LYS A 330 6.90 4.66 -14.01
C LYS A 330 5.44 4.34 -13.63
N ASN A 331 5.23 3.28 -12.86
CA ASN A 331 3.94 2.87 -12.32
C ASN A 331 3.59 3.52 -10.97
N ASN A 332 4.42 4.46 -10.47
CA ASN A 332 4.30 5.07 -9.14
C ASN A 332 4.44 4.09 -7.96
N LEU A 333 5.07 2.92 -8.18
CA LEU A 333 5.50 2.05 -7.09
C LEU A 333 6.88 2.47 -6.59
N THR A 334 7.17 2.28 -5.31
CA THR A 334 8.50 2.51 -4.75
C THR A 334 9.31 1.22 -4.79
N ALA A 335 10.07 1.00 -5.85
CA ALA A 335 11.00 -0.13 -5.91
C ALA A 335 12.10 0.04 -4.86
N GLY A 336 12.49 -1.06 -4.21
CA GLY A 336 13.51 -1.08 -3.17
C GLY A 336 12.95 -0.88 -1.77
N LEU A 337 11.63 -0.73 -1.62
CA LEU A 337 10.92 -0.58 -0.36
C LEU A 337 9.63 -1.41 -0.38
N PHE A 338 9.31 -2.07 0.72
CA PHE A 338 8.03 -2.74 0.93
C PHE A 338 7.58 -2.52 2.37
N ILE A 339 6.37 -2.02 2.59
CA ILE A 339 5.82 -1.74 3.93
C ILE A 339 4.48 -2.43 4.06
N GLN A 340 4.21 -3.12 5.17
CA GLN A 340 2.89 -3.69 5.42
C GLN A 340 2.56 -3.69 6.92
N PRO A 341 1.26 -3.74 7.28
CA PRO A 341 0.86 -4.00 8.65
C PRO A 341 1.28 -5.40 9.10
N ILE A 342 1.49 -5.56 10.41
CA ILE A 342 1.62 -6.90 11.00
C ILE A 342 0.25 -7.53 11.09
N ALA A 343 0.11 -8.68 10.42
CA ALA A 343 -1.09 -9.50 10.44
C ALA A 343 -1.06 -10.58 11.55
N ASP A 344 0.11 -10.88 12.12
CA ASP A 344 0.30 -11.97 13.06
C ASP A 344 1.14 -11.54 14.28
N PHE A 345 0.43 -11.20 15.36
CA PHE A 345 1.02 -10.96 16.69
C PHE A 345 0.88 -12.21 17.54
N ILE A 346 2.02 -12.74 17.98
CA ILE A 346 2.08 -13.95 18.79
C ILE A 346 2.41 -13.55 20.23
N PHE A 347 1.45 -13.75 21.12
CA PHE A 347 1.60 -13.47 22.55
C PHE A 347 2.40 -14.59 23.24
N PRO A 348 3.12 -14.28 24.34
CA PRO A 348 3.84 -15.29 25.10
C PRO A 348 2.93 -16.38 25.68
N GLU A 349 3.42 -17.62 25.68
CA GLU A 349 2.73 -18.76 26.28
C GLU A 349 3.22 -19.01 27.71
N ALA A 350 2.35 -19.54 28.58
CA ALA A 350 2.74 -19.90 29.93
C ALA A 350 3.57 -21.18 29.94
N THR A 351 4.75 -21.17 30.58
CA THR A 351 5.56 -22.39 30.73
C THR A 351 5.25 -23.19 32.00
N VAL A 352 4.46 -22.61 32.91
CA VAL A 352 3.89 -23.34 34.05
C VAL A 352 2.46 -23.73 33.69
N PHE A 353 2.18 -25.02 33.66
CA PHE A 353 0.84 -25.52 33.38
C PHE A 353 -0.07 -25.37 34.61
N GLY A 354 -1.31 -24.96 34.39
CA GLY A 354 -2.33 -24.83 35.44
C GLY A 354 -2.36 -23.49 36.18
N VAL A 355 -1.55 -22.51 35.79
CA VAL A 355 -1.67 -21.12 36.27
C VAL A 355 -2.62 -20.32 35.38
N ASP A 356 -3.25 -19.29 35.95
CA ASP A 356 -4.02 -18.34 35.17
C ASP A 356 -3.14 -17.66 34.12
N LEU A 357 -3.66 -17.49 32.91
CA LEU A 357 -3.01 -16.69 31.88
C LEU A 357 -3.20 -15.21 32.23
N PRO A 358 -2.14 -14.40 32.17
CA PRO A 358 -2.28 -12.96 32.32
C PRO A 358 -3.10 -12.41 31.14
N PRO A 359 -3.74 -11.24 31.32
CA PRO A 359 -4.29 -10.50 30.21
C PRO A 359 -3.24 -10.26 29.12
N LEU A 360 -3.69 -10.17 27.87
CA LEU A 360 -2.88 -9.75 26.75
C LEU A 360 -2.32 -8.35 27.01
N ALA A 361 -1.00 -8.22 26.86
CA ALA A 361 -0.25 -7.02 27.22
C ALA A 361 -0.34 -5.92 26.17
N PHE A 362 -1.54 -5.35 25.96
CA PHE A 362 -1.75 -4.30 24.97
C PHE A 362 -0.94 -3.02 25.25
N GLU A 363 -0.42 -2.84 26.47
CA GLU A 363 0.48 -1.75 26.84
C GLU A 363 1.81 -1.76 26.08
N THR A 364 2.24 -2.92 25.54
CA THR A 364 3.48 -3.03 24.75
C THR A 364 3.27 -2.69 23.27
N PHE A 365 2.04 -2.33 22.89
CA PHE A 365 1.67 -1.94 21.54
C PHE A 365 1.57 -0.42 21.50
N ASN A 366 2.66 0.26 21.13
CA ASN A 366 2.73 1.72 21.18
C ASN A 366 1.60 2.40 20.38
N PHE A 367 1.17 1.80 19.26
CA PHE A 367 0.07 2.33 18.45
C PHE A 367 -1.32 2.18 19.08
N LEU A 368 -1.50 1.26 20.03
CA LEU A 368 -2.73 1.10 20.82
C LEU A 368 -2.67 1.96 22.09
N ALA A 369 -1.54 1.90 22.78
CA ALA A 369 -1.29 2.56 24.06
C ALA A 369 -1.23 4.09 23.94
N ASN A 370 -0.55 4.59 22.92
CA ASN A 370 -0.31 6.03 22.76
C ASN A 370 -1.12 6.64 21.61
N GLY A 371 -1.57 5.83 20.66
CA GLY A 371 -2.23 6.26 19.43
C GLY A 371 -1.32 6.15 18.20
N TYR A 372 -1.86 6.52 17.04
CA TYR A 372 -1.23 6.28 15.73
C TYR A 372 -1.16 7.53 14.84
N GLY A 373 -1.25 8.73 15.43
CA GLY A 373 -1.13 9.98 14.66
C GLY A 373 -2.40 10.35 13.90
N PRO A 374 -2.28 11.25 12.90
CA PRO A 374 -3.40 11.66 12.07
C PRO A 374 -4.04 10.47 11.36
N TYR A 375 -5.36 10.39 11.45
CA TYR A 375 -6.19 9.40 10.78
C TYR A 375 -6.15 9.61 9.27
N VAL A 376 -5.82 8.53 8.55
CA VAL A 376 -5.93 8.40 7.11
C VAL A 376 -6.95 7.30 6.82
N PRO A 377 -7.99 7.56 6.00
CA PRO A 377 -8.94 6.53 5.61
C PRO A 377 -8.26 5.34 4.94
N GLY A 378 -8.71 4.13 5.27
CA GLY A 378 -8.26 2.93 4.58
C GLY A 378 -8.86 2.76 3.19
N ASN A 379 -9.99 3.41 2.92
CA ASN A 379 -10.54 3.49 1.58
C ASN A 379 -9.65 4.36 0.67
N PRO A 380 -9.00 3.81 -0.37
CA PRO A 380 -8.13 4.57 -1.26
C PRO A 380 -8.87 5.62 -2.12
N LEU A 381 -10.21 5.58 -2.17
CA LEU A 381 -11.04 6.57 -2.84
C LEU A 381 -11.58 7.65 -1.88
N ALA A 382 -11.42 7.47 -0.57
CA ALA A 382 -11.88 8.45 0.40
C ALA A 382 -10.84 9.56 0.57
N THR A 383 -11.33 10.79 0.66
CA THR A 383 -10.48 11.93 1.04
C THR A 383 -10.28 11.93 2.55
N PRO A 384 -9.06 12.16 3.05
CA PRO A 384 -8.83 12.41 4.47
C PRO A 384 -9.72 13.54 4.99
N PRO A 385 -10.12 13.52 6.28
CA PRO A 385 -10.90 14.60 6.87
C PRO A 385 -10.20 15.96 6.71
N ALA A 386 -10.97 17.00 6.33
CA ALA A 386 -10.43 18.35 6.14
C ALA A 386 -9.81 18.93 7.43
N THR A 387 -10.39 18.58 8.58
CA THR A 387 -9.79 18.80 9.90
C THR A 387 -9.12 17.50 10.34
N PRO A 388 -7.79 17.46 10.53
CA PRO A 388 -7.13 16.22 10.88
C PRO A 388 -7.64 15.70 12.22
N VAL A 389 -7.94 14.41 12.26
CA VAL A 389 -8.39 13.71 13.47
C VAL A 389 -7.25 12.83 13.96
N ILE A 390 -6.94 12.85 15.24
CA ILE A 390 -5.88 12.00 15.81
C ILE A 390 -6.47 10.66 16.23
N VAL A 391 -5.82 9.57 15.82
CA VAL A 391 -6.02 8.23 16.38
C VAL A 391 -5.30 8.19 17.72
N SER A 392 -6.02 8.41 18.82
CA SER A 392 -5.47 8.36 20.18
C SER A 392 -5.51 6.94 20.76
N GLN A 393 -5.14 6.79 22.04
CA GLN A 393 -5.30 5.55 22.79
C GLN A 393 -6.71 4.95 22.65
N LEU A 394 -6.80 3.63 22.65
CA LEU A 394 -8.08 2.91 22.64
C LEU A 394 -8.95 3.27 23.85
N PHE A 395 -10.24 3.52 23.61
CA PHE A 395 -11.20 3.81 24.68
C PHE A 395 -12.54 3.07 24.48
N PRO A 396 -12.98 2.21 25.42
CA PRO A 396 -12.30 1.85 26.67
C PRO A 396 -11.00 1.07 26.43
N TRP A 397 -10.07 1.14 27.38
CA TRP A 397 -8.78 0.47 27.30
C TRP A 397 -8.94 -1.06 27.44
N PRO A 398 -8.36 -1.88 26.54
CA PRO A 398 -8.46 -3.35 26.62
C PRO A 398 -7.42 -4.00 27.54
N GLY A 399 -6.41 -3.27 28.04
CA GLY A 399 -5.40 -3.83 28.94
C GLY A 399 -5.78 -3.72 30.42
N LEU A 400 -4.79 -3.87 31.30
CA LEU A 400 -4.98 -3.71 32.75
C LEU A 400 -5.21 -2.25 33.15
N GLY A 401 -6.14 -2.02 34.09
CA GLY A 401 -6.46 -0.70 34.62
C GLY A 401 -6.99 0.27 33.57
N ASP A 402 -6.71 1.56 33.75
CA ASP A 402 -7.12 2.62 32.81
C ASP A 402 -6.16 2.76 31.61
N GLY A 403 -5.14 1.91 31.53
CA GLY A 403 -4.08 1.95 30.53
C GLY A 403 -2.96 2.96 30.84
N PRO A 404 -1.92 2.99 29.98
CA PRO A 404 -0.84 3.95 30.11
C PRO A 404 -1.36 5.39 29.89
N LEU A 405 -0.66 6.38 30.43
CA LEU A 405 -1.01 7.79 30.18
C LEU A 405 -0.77 8.12 28.71
N ALA A 406 -1.86 8.28 27.95
CA ALA A 406 -1.78 8.67 26.55
C ALA A 406 -1.14 10.07 26.40
N PRO A 407 -0.30 10.28 25.38
CA PRO A 407 0.20 11.60 25.05
C PRO A 407 -0.95 12.58 24.82
N VAL A 408 -0.84 13.77 25.42
CA VAL A 408 -1.76 14.88 25.13
C VAL A 408 -1.34 15.47 23.80
N CYS A 409 -2.05 15.09 22.74
CA CYS A 409 -1.88 15.72 21.44
C CYS A 409 -2.69 17.01 21.41
N GLU A 410 -2.04 18.13 21.13
CA GLU A 410 -2.78 19.34 20.78
C GLU A 410 -3.65 19.03 19.56
N PRO A 411 -4.94 19.41 19.55
CA PRO A 411 -5.74 19.32 18.35
C PRO A 411 -4.97 20.07 17.26
N PRO A 412 -4.84 19.51 16.05
CA PRO A 412 -4.22 20.24 14.95
C PRO A 412 -5.02 21.53 14.77
N THR A 413 -4.39 22.65 15.09
CA THR A 413 -5.02 23.96 14.95
C THR A 413 -5.48 24.08 13.51
N PRO A 414 -6.78 24.30 13.23
CA PRO A 414 -7.21 24.58 11.87
C PRO A 414 -6.41 25.81 11.43
N THR A 415 -5.53 25.65 10.45
CA THR A 415 -4.84 26.79 9.87
C THR A 415 -5.87 27.57 9.09
N SER A 416 -6.61 28.44 9.77
CA SER A 416 -7.20 29.61 9.13
C SER A 416 -6.02 30.47 8.72
N THR A 417 -5.67 30.45 7.44
CA THR A 417 -4.86 31.50 6.82
C THR A 417 -5.66 32.80 6.89
N THR A 418 -5.57 33.47 8.02
CA THR A 418 -5.74 34.93 8.13
C THR A 418 -4.37 35.47 8.49
N ASP A 419 -3.78 36.16 7.51
CA ASP A 419 -2.45 36.75 7.57
C ASP A 419 -2.29 37.71 8.77
N SER A 420 -1.34 37.40 9.67
CA SER A 420 -0.36 38.39 10.15
C SER A 420 0.74 37.76 11.01
N PRO A 421 1.96 38.33 11.01
CA PRO A 421 3.21 37.56 11.12
C PRO A 421 3.85 37.63 12.52
N THR A 422 4.80 36.73 12.81
CA THR A 422 6.09 36.89 13.57
C THR A 422 6.60 35.53 14.11
N PRO A 423 7.91 35.23 14.21
CA PRO A 423 9.00 35.20 13.21
C PRO A 423 9.51 33.74 12.97
N THR A 424 9.88 33.45 11.72
CA THR A 424 10.25 32.12 11.21
C THR A 424 11.74 31.80 11.41
N PRO A 425 12.13 30.56 11.78
CA PRO A 425 13.47 30.05 11.44
C PRO A 425 13.52 29.92 9.91
N THR A 426 14.40 30.67 9.27
CA THR A 426 14.38 30.98 7.83
C THR A 426 14.48 29.74 6.94
N THR A 427 13.36 29.09 6.66
CA THR A 427 13.18 28.25 5.47
C THR A 427 13.29 29.16 4.25
N PRO A 428 14.07 28.81 3.22
CA PRO A 428 14.15 29.60 2.01
C PRO A 428 12.74 29.86 1.46
N PRO A 429 12.42 31.08 1.01
CA PRO A 429 11.13 31.36 0.38
C PRO A 429 10.94 30.41 -0.82
N PRO A 430 9.70 29.92 -1.04
CA PRO A 430 9.39 29.17 -2.25
C PRO A 430 9.80 29.95 -3.49
N ASP A 431 10.23 29.23 -4.52
CA ASP A 431 10.55 29.84 -5.81
C ASP A 431 9.27 30.34 -6.50
N VAL A 432 9.41 31.36 -7.35
CA VAL A 432 8.31 31.89 -8.16
C VAL A 432 8.26 31.15 -9.48
N VAL A 433 7.21 30.36 -9.67
CA VAL A 433 6.89 29.73 -10.94
C VAL A 433 6.02 30.65 -11.78
N THR A 434 6.24 30.70 -13.09
CA THR A 434 5.38 31.45 -14.02
C THR A 434 5.10 30.61 -15.26
N VAL A 435 3.84 30.31 -15.54
CA VAL A 435 3.40 29.63 -16.77
C VAL A 435 3.37 30.66 -17.90
N ILE A 436 4.44 30.68 -18.70
CA ILE A 436 4.61 31.53 -19.89
C ILE A 436 3.53 31.25 -20.94
N SER A 437 3.24 29.98 -21.19
CA SER A 437 2.19 29.57 -22.12
C SER A 437 1.65 28.17 -21.82
N ALA A 438 0.38 27.95 -22.16
CA ALA A 438 -0.28 26.66 -22.18
C ALA A 438 -1.16 26.62 -23.43
N VAL A 439 -0.65 26.02 -24.51
CA VAL A 439 -1.24 26.08 -25.86
C VAL A 439 -1.84 24.73 -26.24
N LEU A 440 -3.09 24.73 -26.72
CA LEU A 440 -3.75 23.53 -27.21
C LEU A 440 -3.36 23.26 -28.68
N LEU A 441 -2.68 22.14 -28.93
CA LEU A 441 -2.18 21.75 -30.25
C LEU A 441 -2.93 20.52 -30.80
N LYS A 442 -3.74 20.74 -31.85
CA LYS A 442 -4.44 19.74 -32.71
C LYS A 442 -5.43 18.78 -32.02
N ASN A 443 -6.48 18.42 -32.76
CA ASN A 443 -7.45 17.38 -32.42
C ASN A 443 -7.41 16.27 -33.48
N ARG A 444 -7.19 15.02 -33.05
CA ARG A 444 -7.59 13.82 -33.80
C ARG A 444 -8.12 12.78 -32.83
N ASN A 445 -9.29 12.21 -33.12
CA ASN A 445 -9.90 11.11 -32.38
C ASN A 445 -10.04 11.33 -30.86
N GLY A 446 -10.36 12.57 -30.42
CA GLY A 446 -10.65 12.88 -29.01
C GLY A 446 -9.43 12.98 -28.09
N SER A 447 -8.22 13.03 -28.67
CA SER A 447 -6.98 13.32 -27.94
C SER A 447 -6.50 14.75 -28.24
N PHE A 448 -5.93 15.40 -27.22
CA PHE A 448 -5.44 16.77 -27.23
C PHE A 448 -3.97 16.76 -26.82
N THR A 449 -3.14 17.55 -27.49
CA THR A 449 -1.80 17.87 -26.99
C THR A 449 -1.83 19.25 -26.36
N VAL A 450 -1.30 19.38 -25.15
CA VAL A 450 -1.04 20.70 -24.54
C VAL A 450 0.46 20.92 -24.52
N GLU A 451 0.89 22.04 -25.07
CA GLU A 451 2.27 22.51 -24.97
C GLU A 451 2.37 23.55 -23.85
N ILE A 452 3.22 23.30 -22.86
CA ILE A 452 3.39 24.17 -21.69
C ILE A 452 4.81 24.69 -21.65
N ARG A 453 4.94 26.02 -21.49
CA ARG A 453 6.19 26.69 -21.12
C ARG A 453 6.03 27.38 -19.78
N ALA A 454 7.04 27.24 -18.91
CA ALA A 454 7.08 27.92 -17.63
C ALA A 454 8.51 28.37 -17.28
N THR A 455 8.67 29.24 -16.29
CA THR A 455 9.95 29.59 -15.68
C THR A 455 9.85 29.41 -14.17
N SER A 456 11.01 29.27 -13.53
CA SER A 456 11.19 29.47 -12.10
C SER A 456 12.28 30.51 -11.91
N ASP A 457 12.15 31.39 -10.91
CA ASP A 457 13.21 32.32 -10.50
C ASP A 457 14.36 31.62 -9.76
N HIS A 458 14.22 30.32 -9.45
CA HIS A 458 15.27 29.51 -8.88
C HIS A 458 15.98 28.65 -9.95
N PRO A 459 17.29 28.83 -10.16
CA PRO A 459 18.01 28.22 -11.29
C PRO A 459 18.09 26.69 -11.21
N ASN A 460 17.85 26.09 -10.06
CA ASN A 460 17.91 24.64 -9.87
C ASN A 460 16.54 23.97 -9.64
N ALA A 461 15.44 24.73 -9.80
CA ALA A 461 14.10 24.18 -9.64
C ALA A 461 13.84 23.00 -10.60
N LYS A 462 13.01 22.06 -10.16
CA LYS A 462 12.45 21.00 -11.01
C LYS A 462 10.97 21.23 -11.12
N LEU A 463 10.52 21.59 -12.32
CA LEU A 463 9.11 21.82 -12.57
C LEU A 463 8.41 20.54 -13.03
N SER A 464 7.17 20.41 -12.59
CA SER A 464 6.23 19.35 -12.95
C SER A 464 4.91 19.98 -13.37
N VAL A 465 4.17 19.33 -14.27
CA VAL A 465 2.88 19.79 -14.75
C VAL A 465 1.79 18.79 -14.39
N SER A 466 0.65 19.31 -13.94
CA SER A 466 -0.61 18.59 -13.86
C SER A 466 -1.61 19.26 -14.78
N VAL A 467 -2.39 18.48 -15.52
CA VAL A 467 -3.41 19.00 -16.43
C VAL A 467 -4.76 18.36 -16.14
N ALA A 468 -5.70 19.17 -15.68
CA ALA A 468 -7.08 18.75 -15.47
C ALA A 468 -7.77 18.53 -16.82
N ALA A 469 -8.54 17.45 -16.93
CA ALA A 469 -9.43 17.19 -18.06
C ALA A 469 -10.64 16.35 -17.65
N LYS A 470 -11.72 16.46 -18.42
CA LYS A 470 -12.98 15.76 -18.16
C LYS A 470 -12.89 14.23 -18.23
N VAL A 471 -11.92 13.66 -18.96
CA VAL A 471 -11.87 12.22 -19.23
C VAL A 471 -10.66 11.55 -18.57
N ARG A 472 -9.49 12.19 -18.55
CA ARG A 472 -8.32 11.69 -17.83
C ARG A 472 -7.35 12.83 -17.49
N PRO A 473 -7.29 13.30 -16.23
CA PRO A 473 -6.30 14.30 -15.82
C PRO A 473 -4.90 13.69 -15.82
N LEU A 474 -3.91 14.52 -16.11
CA LEU A 474 -2.50 14.21 -15.97
C LEU A 474 -2.01 14.80 -14.66
N ASN A 475 -1.26 14.03 -13.87
CA ASN A 475 -0.69 14.52 -12.61
C ASN A 475 0.84 14.37 -12.66
N ASN A 476 1.53 15.42 -12.21
CA ASN A 476 2.95 15.41 -11.89
C ASN A 476 3.89 14.95 -13.04
N ALA A 477 3.62 15.35 -14.28
CA ALA A 477 4.50 15.07 -15.41
C ALA A 477 5.71 16.02 -15.40
N PRO A 478 6.96 15.53 -15.44
CA PRO A 478 8.14 16.40 -15.35
C PRO A 478 8.24 17.33 -16.57
N MET A 479 8.76 18.54 -16.34
CA MET A 479 9.12 19.49 -17.40
C MET A 479 10.63 19.45 -17.66
N GLN A 480 11.02 19.57 -18.92
CA GLN A 480 12.43 19.63 -19.31
C GLN A 480 12.92 21.08 -19.29
N LYS A 481 14.09 21.33 -18.73
CA LYS A 481 14.70 22.67 -18.71
C LYS A 481 15.44 22.92 -20.03
N ASP A 482 15.06 23.98 -20.74
CA ASP A 482 15.72 24.48 -21.94
C ASP A 482 16.97 25.29 -21.57
N THR A 483 17.87 25.48 -22.54
CA THR A 483 19.13 26.24 -22.37
C THR A 483 18.94 27.72 -22.05
N ASP A 484 17.75 28.27 -22.33
CA ASP A 484 17.37 29.65 -22.03
C ASP A 484 16.82 29.83 -20.61
N GLY A 485 16.78 28.76 -19.81
CA GLY A 485 16.27 28.77 -18.44
C GLY A 485 14.76 28.54 -18.32
N THR A 486 14.04 28.43 -19.43
CA THR A 486 12.62 28.05 -19.43
C THR A 486 12.46 26.54 -19.26
N TYR A 487 11.27 26.11 -18.83
CA TYR A 487 10.88 24.71 -18.75
C TYR A 487 9.81 24.46 -19.79
N PHE A 488 9.92 23.33 -20.48
CA PHE A 488 9.05 22.94 -21.56
C PHE A 488 8.54 21.52 -21.36
N THR A 489 7.26 21.30 -21.67
CA THR A 489 6.74 19.95 -21.84
C THR A 489 5.59 19.94 -22.84
N ARG A 490 5.39 18.79 -23.47
CA ARG A 490 4.23 18.50 -24.33
C ARG A 490 3.54 17.27 -23.80
N VAL A 491 2.27 17.41 -23.47
CA VAL A 491 1.49 16.33 -22.86
C VAL A 491 0.33 15.96 -23.76
N LEU A 492 0.28 14.70 -24.17
CA LEU A 492 -0.85 14.12 -24.87
C LEU A 492 -1.86 13.62 -23.84
N MET A 493 -3.12 14.03 -23.98
CA MET A 493 -4.17 13.68 -23.04
C MET A 493 -5.49 13.41 -23.74
N LYS A 494 -6.32 12.58 -23.10
CA LYS A 494 -7.65 12.21 -23.60
C LYS A 494 -8.70 13.05 -22.89
N GLY A 495 -9.58 13.69 -23.66
CA GLY A 495 -10.55 14.66 -23.16
C GLY A 495 -10.02 16.10 -23.11
N VAL A 496 -10.95 17.06 -23.17
CA VAL A 496 -10.62 18.50 -23.28
C VAL A 496 -9.89 18.97 -22.02
N PRO A 497 -8.66 19.52 -22.14
CA PRO A 497 -7.94 20.12 -21.02
C PRO A 497 -8.68 21.35 -20.49
N THR A 498 -8.81 21.46 -19.17
CA THR A 498 -9.53 22.58 -18.52
C THR A 498 -8.63 23.47 -17.68
N LEU A 499 -7.51 22.95 -17.19
CA LEU A 499 -6.59 23.67 -16.32
C LEU A 499 -5.20 23.03 -16.39
N VAL A 500 -4.16 23.85 -16.50
CA VAL A 500 -2.75 23.45 -16.37
C VAL A 500 -2.22 24.03 -15.06
N THR A 501 -1.55 23.21 -14.28
CA THR A 501 -0.88 23.60 -13.04
C THR A 501 0.58 23.20 -13.17
N VAL A 502 1.50 24.15 -12.99
CA VAL A 502 2.94 23.87 -12.92
C VAL A 502 3.41 24.05 -11.49
N THR A 503 4.12 23.06 -10.97
CA THR A 503 4.61 22.99 -9.58
C THR A 503 6.11 22.77 -9.55
N SER A 504 6.80 23.46 -8.65
CA SER A 504 8.23 23.32 -8.37
C SER A 504 8.49 22.44 -7.15
N ASP A 505 9.60 21.71 -7.17
CA ASP A 505 10.10 20.97 -6.00
C ASP A 505 10.53 21.89 -4.84
N LEU A 506 10.67 23.19 -5.09
CA LEU A 506 10.97 24.22 -4.09
C LEU A 506 9.71 24.95 -3.59
N GLY A 507 8.52 24.47 -3.95
CA GLY A 507 7.24 24.92 -3.40
C GLY A 507 6.51 25.98 -4.23
N GLY A 508 7.12 26.52 -5.28
CA GLY A 508 6.46 27.42 -6.22
C GLY A 508 5.37 26.75 -7.07
N GLN A 509 4.32 27.50 -7.43
CA GLN A 509 3.25 27.00 -8.28
C GLN A 509 2.62 28.14 -9.11
N ASP A 510 2.20 27.83 -10.33
CA ASP A 510 1.33 28.70 -11.12
C ASP A 510 0.32 27.89 -11.94
N VAL A 511 -0.82 28.50 -12.29
CA VAL A 511 -1.98 27.86 -12.88
C VAL A 511 -2.49 28.65 -14.07
N ARG A 512 -2.78 27.96 -15.19
CA ARG A 512 -3.26 28.58 -16.41
C ARG A 512 -4.32 27.76 -17.13
N ILE A 513 -5.31 28.43 -17.70
CA ILE A 513 -6.27 27.79 -18.61
C ILE A 513 -5.60 27.66 -19.99
N PRO A 514 -5.57 26.46 -20.60
CA PRO A 514 -5.04 26.28 -21.94
C PRO A 514 -5.82 27.10 -22.98
N ALA A 515 -5.10 27.81 -23.84
CA ALA A 515 -5.67 28.64 -24.91
C ALA A 515 -5.40 28.06 -26.30
#